data_AF-A0A7Y2FPU4-F1
#
_entry.id   AF-A0A7Y2FPU4-F1
#
_cell.length_a   1.000
_cell.length_b   1.000
_cell.length_c   1.000
_cell.angle_alpha   90.00
_cell.angle_beta   90.00
_cell.angle_gamma   90.00
#
_symmetry.space_group_name_H-M   'P 1'
#
loop_
_entity.id
_entity.type
_entity.pdbx_description
1 polymer ?
#
loop_
_entity_poly.entity_id
_entity_poly.type
_entity_poly.pdbx_seq_one_letter_code
_entity_poly.pdbx_strand_id
1 'polypeptide(L)'
;MPLLFLLLIAIATGALSAHAGRDELRQSSDPIWRMETFLAYALFVAFVLLPTVIYFYVFHGDWFLFYWVDTARAPWFWGLLGVLLLLGAASLGFRLGLALSRSSRDLAARRIAAGTIFIALAIWPLAWSRVSVVGSYRQFSRDYGLIAFFASPAFYSGVAMALVIVLAFGWLIYRVDQHTRDSV
;
A
#
# COMPACT_ATOMS: atom_id res chain seq x y z
N MET A 1 -1.58 5.15 9.11
CA MET A 1 -2.22 5.16 7.79
C MET A 1 -3.38 4.18 7.78
N PRO A 2 -4.58 4.56 7.34
CA PRO A 2 -5.73 3.65 7.30
C PRO A 2 -5.53 2.49 6.31
N LEU A 3 -6.17 1.34 6.54
CA LEU A 3 -6.00 0.13 5.72
C LEU A 3 -6.32 0.39 4.25
N LEU A 4 -7.48 0.98 3.95
CA LEU A 4 -7.90 1.24 2.57
C LEU A 4 -6.90 2.10 1.79
N PHE A 5 -6.28 3.08 2.46
CA PHE A 5 -5.22 3.88 1.86
C PHE A 5 -4.04 2.99 1.47
N LEU A 6 -3.56 2.13 2.38
CA LEU A 6 -2.45 1.22 2.11
C LEU A 6 -2.76 0.18 1.03
N LEU A 7 -4.00 -0.33 0.95
CA LEU A 7 -4.41 -1.25 -0.12
C LEU A 7 -4.31 -0.60 -1.50
N LEU A 8 -4.75 0.65 -1.63
CA LEU A 8 -4.66 1.38 -2.88
C LEU A 8 -3.21 1.74 -3.23
N ILE A 9 -2.41 2.12 -2.23
CA ILE A 9 -0.97 2.31 -2.42
C ILE A 9 -0.31 1.02 -2.90
N ALA A 10 -0.63 -0.13 -2.30
CA ALA A 10 -0.10 -1.43 -2.73
C ALA A 10 -0.48 -1.76 -4.20
N ILE A 11 -1.70 -1.46 -4.63
CA ILE A 11 -2.10 -1.62 -6.03
C ILE A 11 -1.27 -0.70 -6.93
N ALA A 12 -1.16 0.58 -6.57
CA ALA A 12 -0.43 1.57 -7.36
C ALA A 12 1.06 1.23 -7.48
N THR A 13 1.73 0.90 -6.38
CA THR A 13 3.15 0.53 -6.36
C THR A 13 3.41 -0.77 -7.11
N GLY A 14 2.49 -1.74 -7.05
CA GLY A 14 2.58 -2.97 -7.84
C GLY A 14 2.52 -2.68 -9.34
N ALA A 15 1.53 -1.89 -9.76
CA ALA A 15 1.36 -1.53 -11.17
C ALA A 15 2.57 -0.73 -11.71
N LEU A 16 3.10 0.20 -10.92
CA LEU A 16 4.27 0.99 -11.28
C LEU A 16 5.56 0.17 -11.31
N SER A 17 5.75 -0.77 -10.38
CA SER A 17 6.91 -1.68 -10.40
C SER A 17 6.93 -2.52 -11.68
N ALA A 18 5.78 -3.08 -12.07
CA ALA A 18 5.66 -3.82 -13.33
C ALA A 18 5.78 -2.92 -14.58
N HIS A 19 5.49 -1.63 -14.47
CA HIS A 19 5.74 -0.66 -15.55
C HIS A 19 7.23 -0.30 -15.66
N ALA A 20 7.96 -0.27 -14.55
CA ALA A 20 9.39 0.01 -14.51
C ALA A 20 10.19 -1.11 -15.19
N GLY A 21 9.94 -2.37 -14.82
CA GLY A 21 10.58 -3.54 -15.44
C GLY A 21 9.95 -3.99 -16.76
N ARG A 22 9.26 -3.11 -17.49
CA ARG A 22 8.45 -3.50 -18.67
C ARG A 22 9.25 -4.20 -19.76
N ASP A 23 10.54 -3.89 -19.94
CA ASP A 23 11.35 -4.47 -21.01
C ASP A 23 11.70 -5.93 -20.69
N GLU A 24 12.07 -6.25 -19.43
CA GLU A 24 12.21 -7.62 -18.92
C GLU A 24 10.89 -8.40 -19.10
N LEU A 25 9.77 -7.80 -18.69
CA LEU A 25 8.46 -8.45 -18.64
C LEU A 25 7.83 -8.74 -20.01
N ARG A 26 8.21 -7.98 -21.03
CA ARG A 26 7.78 -8.19 -22.42
C ARG A 26 8.53 -9.34 -23.08
N GLN A 27 9.80 -9.53 -22.73
CA GLN A 27 10.67 -10.54 -23.33
C GLN A 27 10.60 -11.88 -22.59
N SER A 28 10.36 -11.86 -21.27
CA SER A 28 10.33 -13.06 -20.45
C SER A 28 8.99 -13.82 -20.54
N SER A 29 9.07 -15.11 -20.88
CA SER A 29 8.00 -16.09 -20.76
C SER A 29 7.95 -16.77 -19.38
N ASP A 30 8.86 -16.40 -18.47
CA ASP A 30 8.96 -17.04 -17.17
C ASP A 30 7.72 -16.81 -16.30
N PRO A 31 7.49 -17.68 -15.31
CA PRO A 31 6.50 -17.41 -14.30
C PRO A 31 6.89 -16.20 -13.43
N ILE A 32 5.87 -15.46 -12.95
CA ILE A 32 6.01 -14.17 -12.26
C ILE A 32 7.03 -14.21 -11.11
N TRP A 33 7.07 -15.29 -10.33
CA TRP A 33 7.94 -15.40 -9.16
C TRP A 33 9.43 -15.56 -9.48
N ARG A 34 9.82 -15.80 -10.74
CA ARG A 34 11.23 -15.82 -11.17
C ARG A 34 11.71 -14.47 -11.70
N MET A 35 10.81 -13.53 -11.96
CA MET A 35 11.15 -12.22 -12.50
C MET A 35 11.83 -11.39 -11.43
N GLU A 36 12.95 -10.76 -11.77
CA GLU A 36 13.72 -9.97 -10.80
C GLU A 36 12.94 -8.75 -10.34
N THR A 37 12.21 -8.11 -11.28
CA THR A 37 11.30 -7.01 -10.98
C THR A 37 10.23 -7.41 -9.95
N PHE A 38 9.70 -8.64 -10.03
CA PHE A 38 8.73 -9.12 -9.05
C PHE A 38 9.37 -9.37 -7.69
N LEU A 39 10.57 -9.97 -7.66
CA LEU A 39 11.30 -10.22 -6.42
C LEU A 39 11.64 -8.92 -5.69
N ALA A 40 12.13 -7.91 -6.41
CA ALA A 40 12.39 -6.58 -5.88
C ALA A 40 11.12 -5.97 -5.27
N TYR A 41 9.98 -6.07 -5.97
CA TYR A 41 8.70 -5.60 -5.47
C TYR A 41 8.22 -6.40 -4.25
N ALA A 42 8.37 -7.72 -4.25
CA ALA A 42 8.02 -8.57 -3.12
C ALA A 42 8.83 -8.20 -1.86
N LEU A 43 10.12 -7.88 -2.02
CA LEU A 43 10.96 -7.37 -0.93
C LEU A 43 10.45 -6.02 -0.40
N PHE A 44 10.08 -5.10 -1.28
CA PHE A 44 9.46 -3.84 -0.86
C PHE A 44 8.15 -4.07 -0.07
N VAL A 45 7.28 -4.96 -0.53
CA VAL A 45 6.05 -5.29 0.20
C VAL A 45 6.38 -5.91 1.57
N ALA A 46 7.31 -6.87 1.62
CA ALA A 46 7.66 -7.60 2.83
C ALA A 46 8.37 -6.74 3.88
N PHE A 47 9.23 -5.81 3.47
CA PHE A 47 10.05 -5.00 4.37
C PHE A 47 9.51 -3.59 4.63
N VAL A 48 8.54 -3.11 3.83
CA VAL A 48 8.01 -1.75 3.96
C VAL A 48 6.51 -1.74 4.22
N LEU A 49 5.71 -2.27 3.28
CA LEU A 49 4.25 -2.20 3.40
C LEU A 49 3.71 -3.10 4.51
N LEU A 50 4.23 -4.32 4.63
CA LEU A 50 3.79 -5.29 5.62
C LEU A 50 4.10 -4.81 7.05
N PRO A 51 5.31 -4.33 7.39
CA PRO A 51 5.59 -3.73 8.69
C PRO A 51 4.72 -2.50 8.96
N THR A 52 4.41 -1.69 7.93
CA THR A 52 3.49 -0.55 8.07
C THR A 52 2.09 -1.00 8.47
N VAL A 53 1.54 -2.02 7.80
CA VAL A 53 0.23 -2.61 8.15
C VAL A 53 0.25 -3.18 9.57
N ILE A 54 1.28 -3.96 9.92
CA ILE A 54 1.42 -4.54 11.26
C ILE A 54 1.48 -3.44 12.32
N TYR A 55 2.30 -2.41 12.12
CA TYR A 55 2.43 -1.30 13.05
C TYR A 55 1.09 -0.60 13.29
N PHE A 56 0.41 -0.17 12.22
CA PHE A 56 -0.86 0.54 12.38
C PHE A 56 -1.96 -0.34 12.94
N TYR A 57 -1.95 -1.64 12.64
CA TYR A 57 -2.88 -2.57 13.23
C TYR A 57 -2.67 -2.75 14.73
N VAL A 58 -1.42 -2.97 15.14
CA VAL A 58 -1.07 -3.24 16.55
C VAL A 58 -1.27 -2.00 17.43
N PHE A 59 -0.85 -0.82 16.97
CA PHE A 59 -0.89 0.39 17.79
C PHE A 59 -2.16 1.23 17.59
N HIS A 60 -2.82 1.09 16.44
CA HIS A 60 -3.95 1.95 16.05
C HIS A 60 -5.08 1.16 15.36
N GLY A 61 -5.31 -0.10 15.72
CA GLY A 61 -6.20 -1.04 15.00
C GLY A 61 -7.61 -0.53 14.70
N ASP A 62 -8.30 0.06 15.68
CA ASP A 62 -9.67 0.58 15.48
C ASP A 62 -9.68 1.75 14.48
N TRP A 63 -8.72 2.67 14.59
CA TRP A 63 -8.55 3.78 13.65
C TRP A 63 -8.10 3.31 12.27
N PHE A 64 -7.20 2.32 12.22
CA PHE A 64 -6.71 1.68 11.00
C PHE A 64 -7.84 1.09 10.14
N LEU A 65 -8.90 0.60 10.79
CA LEU A 65 -10.09 0.04 10.16
C LEU A 65 -11.30 1.00 10.15
N PHE A 66 -11.07 2.31 10.25
CA PHE A 66 -12.11 3.34 10.20
C PHE A 66 -13.24 3.18 11.23
N TYR A 67 -12.97 2.51 12.35
CA TYR A 67 -13.99 2.17 13.35
C TYR A 67 -15.16 1.37 12.77
N TRP A 68 -14.94 0.60 11.70
CA TRP A 68 -15.97 -0.28 11.16
C TRP A 68 -16.15 -1.55 11.97
N VAL A 69 -15.10 -1.96 12.68
CA VAL A 69 -15.08 -3.19 13.48
C VAL A 69 -14.43 -2.91 14.81
N ASP A 70 -14.92 -3.59 15.85
CA ASP A 70 -14.33 -3.59 17.18
C ASP A 70 -13.16 -4.59 17.20
N THR A 71 -11.93 -4.10 17.07
CA THR A 71 -10.75 -4.97 16.94
C THR A 71 -10.50 -5.79 18.20
N ALA A 72 -10.97 -5.33 19.37
CA ALA A 72 -10.81 -6.04 20.63
C ALA A 72 -11.58 -7.38 20.69
N ARG A 73 -12.61 -7.56 19.86
CA ARG A 73 -13.40 -8.81 19.85
C ARG A 73 -12.71 -9.96 19.12
N ALA A 74 -11.99 -9.66 18.04
CA ALA A 74 -11.31 -10.66 17.23
C ALA A 74 -9.96 -10.13 16.69
N PRO A 75 -8.97 -9.88 17.57
CA PRO A 75 -7.74 -9.19 17.18
C PRO A 75 -6.88 -9.98 16.17
N TRP A 76 -6.91 -11.32 16.18
CA TRP A 76 -6.11 -12.09 15.24
C TRP A 76 -6.75 -12.11 13.84
N PHE A 77 -8.09 -12.15 13.78
CA PHE A 77 -8.85 -12.26 12.53
C PHE A 77 -8.69 -11.01 11.67
N TRP A 78 -8.90 -9.82 12.25
CA TRP A 78 -8.80 -8.57 11.51
C TRP A 78 -7.36 -8.24 11.08
N GLY A 79 -6.37 -8.60 11.91
CA GLY A 79 -4.97 -8.47 11.56
C GLY A 79 -4.58 -9.37 10.38
N LEU A 80 -4.97 -10.65 10.44
CA LEU A 80 -4.73 -11.61 9.36
C LEU A 80 -5.44 -11.18 8.07
N LEU A 81 -6.70 -10.75 8.16
CA LEU A 81 -7.45 -10.24 7.01
C LEU A 81 -6.76 -9.01 6.40
N GLY A 82 -6.29 -8.07 7.21
CA GLY A 82 -5.54 -6.90 6.74
C GLY A 82 -4.27 -7.29 5.96
N VAL A 83 -3.52 -8.28 6.45
CA VAL A 83 -2.33 -8.82 5.77
C VAL A 83 -2.71 -9.50 4.46
N LEU A 84 -3.74 -10.35 4.45
CA LEU A 84 -4.19 -11.04 3.23
C LEU A 84 -4.70 -10.05 2.17
N LEU A 85 -5.44 -9.02 2.59
CA LEU A 85 -5.88 -7.95 1.71
C LEU A 85 -4.70 -7.17 1.14
N LEU A 86 -3.68 -6.86 1.95
CA LEU A 86 -2.47 -6.19 1.47
C LEU A 86 -1.75 -7.02 0.41
N LEU A 87 -1.50 -8.30 0.68
CA LEU A 87 -0.80 -9.19 -0.26
C LEU A 87 -1.62 -9.39 -1.53
N GLY A 88 -2.94 -9.53 -1.41
CA GLY A 88 -3.86 -9.60 -2.55
C GLY A 88 -3.82 -8.33 -3.40
N ALA A 89 -3.90 -7.15 -2.77
CA ALA A 89 -3.84 -5.85 -3.42
C ALA A 89 -2.50 -5.61 -4.13
N ALA A 90 -1.38 -5.91 -3.47
CA ALA A 90 -0.04 -5.82 -4.05
C ALA A 90 0.12 -6.73 -5.28
N SER A 91 -0.31 -8.00 -5.14
CA SER A 91 -0.23 -8.99 -6.21
C SER A 91 -1.13 -8.61 -7.40
N LEU A 92 -2.34 -8.11 -7.12
CA LEU A 92 -3.28 -7.65 -8.13
C LEU A 92 -2.69 -6.45 -8.90
N GLY A 93 -2.16 -5.45 -8.19
CA GLY A 93 -1.53 -4.29 -8.81
C GLY A 93 -0.39 -4.67 -9.75
N PHE A 94 0.50 -5.56 -9.29
CA PHE A 94 1.61 -6.05 -10.12
C PHE A 94 1.11 -6.81 -11.35
N ARG A 95 0.16 -7.73 -11.19
CA ARG A 95 -0.41 -8.50 -12.31
C ARG A 95 -1.12 -7.61 -13.33
N LEU A 96 -1.83 -6.57 -12.87
CA LEU A 96 -2.46 -5.59 -13.74
C LEU A 96 -1.40 -4.81 -14.52
N GLY A 97 -0.34 -4.33 -13.85
CA GLY A 97 0.78 -3.68 -14.52
C GLY A 97 1.44 -4.59 -15.56
N LEU A 98 1.70 -5.86 -15.21
CA LEU A 98 2.28 -6.86 -16.11
C LEU A 98 1.42 -7.08 -17.37
N ALA A 99 0.11 -7.27 -17.20
CA ALA A 99 -0.81 -7.46 -18.33
C ALA A 99 -0.85 -6.25 -19.27
N LEU A 100 -0.76 -5.04 -18.71
CA LEU A 100 -0.72 -3.79 -19.47
C LEU A 100 0.63 -3.60 -20.18
N SER A 101 1.74 -3.91 -19.52
CA SER A 101 3.09 -3.87 -20.12
C SER A 101 3.20 -4.84 -21.30
N ARG A 102 2.65 -6.06 -21.18
CA ARG A 102 2.63 -7.05 -22.28
C ARG A 102 1.73 -6.66 -23.45
N SER A 103 0.69 -5.87 -23.21
CA SER A 103 -0.18 -5.34 -24.27
C SER A 103 0.30 -4.01 -24.85
N SER A 104 1.52 -3.56 -24.50
CA SER A 104 2.10 -2.27 -24.90
C SER A 104 1.22 -1.06 -24.52
N ARG A 105 0.42 -1.18 -23.44
CA ARG A 105 -0.49 -0.15 -22.94
C ARG A 105 0.12 0.63 -21.77
N ASP A 106 1.34 1.11 -21.96
CA ASP A 106 2.15 1.80 -20.95
C ASP A 106 1.46 3.04 -20.36
N LEU A 107 0.75 3.79 -21.21
CA LEU A 107 -0.03 4.95 -20.78
C LEU A 107 -1.18 4.55 -19.85
N ALA A 108 -1.81 3.40 -20.10
CA ALA A 108 -2.89 2.91 -19.26
C ALA A 108 -2.38 2.47 -17.89
N ALA A 109 -1.22 1.80 -17.81
CA ALA A 109 -0.60 1.42 -16.55
C ALA A 109 -0.31 2.65 -15.67
N ARG A 110 0.28 3.70 -16.26
CA ARG A 110 0.54 4.97 -15.55
C ARG A 110 -0.75 5.66 -15.09
N ARG A 111 -1.78 5.70 -15.94
CA ARG A 111 -3.08 6.30 -15.61
C ARG A 111 -3.79 5.56 -14.49
N ILE A 112 -3.77 4.22 -14.51
CA ILE A 112 -4.36 3.40 -13.45
C ILE A 112 -3.62 3.63 -12.14
N ALA A 113 -2.29 3.64 -12.15
CA ALA A 113 -1.51 3.92 -10.95
C ALA A 113 -1.80 5.33 -10.39
N ALA A 114 -1.79 6.36 -11.25
CA ALA A 114 -2.10 7.73 -10.86
C ALA A 114 -3.53 7.87 -10.32
N GLY A 115 -4.50 7.26 -11.00
CA GLY A 115 -5.91 7.23 -10.56
C GLY A 115 -6.06 6.52 -9.22
N THR A 116 -5.36 5.40 -9.01
CA THR A 116 -5.38 4.67 -7.74
C THR A 116 -4.77 5.50 -6.60
N ILE A 117 -3.67 6.21 -6.85
CA ILE A 117 -3.08 7.15 -5.87
C ILE A 117 -4.06 8.28 -5.56
N PHE A 118 -4.72 8.84 -6.58
CA PHE A 118 -5.71 9.90 -6.38
C PHE A 118 -6.89 9.43 -5.53
N ILE A 119 -7.42 8.22 -5.80
CA ILE A 119 -8.46 7.60 -4.97
C ILE A 119 -7.95 7.37 -3.54
N ALA A 120 -6.71 6.94 -3.36
CA ALA A 120 -6.11 6.77 -2.03
C ALA A 120 -6.09 8.08 -1.26
N LEU A 121 -5.70 9.18 -1.90
CA LEU A 121 -5.72 10.51 -1.29
C LEU A 121 -7.14 10.99 -0.98
N ALA A 122 -8.11 10.69 -1.86
CA ALA A 122 -9.51 11.06 -1.68
C ALA A 122 -10.18 10.40 -0.46
N ILE A 123 -9.65 9.28 0.04
CA ILE A 123 -10.15 8.64 1.27
C ILE A 123 -10.11 9.61 2.46
N TRP A 124 -9.07 10.44 2.56
CA TRP A 124 -8.86 11.33 3.70
C TRP A 124 -10.00 12.34 3.90
N PRO A 125 -10.38 13.16 2.90
CA PRO A 125 -11.52 14.05 3.04
C PRO A 125 -12.85 13.30 3.13
N LEU A 126 -13.03 12.19 2.39
CA LEU A 126 -14.28 11.43 2.40
C LEU A 126 -14.58 10.76 3.74
N ALA A 127 -13.54 10.34 4.46
CA ALA A 127 -13.65 9.71 5.76
C ALA A 127 -13.25 10.64 6.91
N TRP A 128 -13.24 11.96 6.70
CA TRP A 128 -12.68 12.95 7.64
C TRP A 128 -13.26 12.81 9.06
N SER A 129 -14.56 12.59 9.18
CA SER A 129 -15.25 12.41 10.47
C SER A 129 -14.70 11.24 11.31
N ARG A 130 -14.08 10.25 10.66
CA ARG A 130 -13.47 9.08 11.30
C ARG A 130 -11.98 9.23 11.45
N VAL A 131 -11.28 9.73 10.43
CA VAL A 131 -9.80 9.77 10.44
C VAL A 131 -9.22 10.95 11.22
N SER A 132 -10.01 12.01 11.44
CA SER A 132 -9.56 13.23 12.15
C SER A 132 -9.39 13.04 13.66
N VAL A 133 -9.88 11.93 14.22
CA VAL A 133 -9.77 11.57 15.63
C VAL A 133 -9.13 10.21 15.79
N VAL A 134 -8.42 9.99 16.89
CA VAL A 134 -7.74 8.73 17.22
C VAL A 134 -8.14 8.30 18.63
N GLY A 135 -8.44 7.01 18.76
CA GLY A 135 -8.95 6.38 19.98
C GLY A 135 -9.39 4.94 19.70
N SER A 136 -9.92 4.26 20.72
CA SER A 136 -10.51 2.93 20.61
C SER A 136 -11.95 2.97 20.04
N TYR A 137 -12.45 1.84 19.58
CA TYR A 137 -13.81 1.69 19.05
C TYR A 137 -14.88 2.18 20.05
N ARG A 138 -14.67 1.89 21.35
CA ARG A 138 -15.58 2.33 22.42
C ARG A 138 -15.54 3.84 22.64
N GLN A 139 -14.35 4.44 22.63
CA GLN A 139 -14.15 5.88 22.73
C GLN A 139 -14.78 6.62 21.55
N PHE A 140 -14.62 6.10 20.34
CA PHE A 140 -15.23 6.66 19.13
C PHE A 140 -16.76 6.54 19.16
N SER A 141 -17.29 5.37 19.51
CA SER A 141 -18.75 5.13 19.51
C SER A 141 -19.50 5.92 20.58
N ARG A 142 -18.82 6.33 21.65
CA ARG A 142 -19.41 7.06 22.78
C ARG A 142 -18.89 8.50 22.91
N ASP A 143 -18.12 8.95 21.92
CA ASP A 143 -17.57 10.31 21.81
C ASP A 143 -16.85 10.81 23.08
N TYR A 144 -15.90 10.01 23.61
CA TYR A 144 -15.12 10.38 24.78
C TYR A 144 -13.65 10.01 24.64
N GLY A 145 -12.76 10.81 25.23
CA GLY A 145 -11.32 10.51 25.30
C GLY A 145 -10.62 10.42 23.94
N LEU A 146 -11.17 11.07 22.92
CA LEU A 146 -10.62 11.13 21.57
C LEU A 146 -9.49 12.16 21.48
N ILE A 147 -8.46 11.84 20.73
CA ILE A 147 -7.32 12.73 20.47
C ILE A 147 -7.38 13.17 19.01
N ALA A 148 -7.14 14.45 18.74
CA ALA A 148 -7.05 14.94 17.37
C ALA A 148 -5.91 14.24 16.61
N PHE A 149 -6.17 13.84 15.36
CA PHE A 149 -5.23 13.08 14.54
C PHE A 149 -3.86 13.74 14.43
N PHE A 150 -3.80 15.04 14.14
CA PHE A 150 -2.54 15.79 14.02
C PHE A 150 -1.72 15.90 15.32
N ALA A 151 -2.38 15.72 16.48
CA ALA A 151 -1.71 15.70 17.78
C ALA A 151 -1.37 14.27 18.24
N SER A 152 -1.77 13.25 17.47
CA SER A 152 -1.64 11.84 17.85
C SER A 152 -0.31 11.23 17.36
N PRO A 153 0.18 10.17 18.03
CA PRO A 153 1.27 9.35 17.51
C PRO A 153 1.01 8.78 16.11
N ALA A 154 -0.26 8.54 15.76
CA ALA A 154 -0.64 8.00 14.46
C ALA A 154 -0.28 8.93 13.29
N PHE A 155 -0.29 10.26 13.51
CA PHE A 155 0.15 11.23 12.52
C PHE A 155 1.66 11.19 12.32
N TYR A 156 2.45 11.28 13.39
CA TYR A 156 3.92 11.26 13.31
C TYR A 156 4.44 9.95 12.71
N SER A 157 3.93 8.81 13.17
CA SER A 157 4.26 7.51 12.60
C SER A 157 3.75 7.39 11.16
N GLY A 158 2.62 8.04 10.83
CA GLY A 158 2.07 8.10 9.48
C GLY A 158 3.01 8.81 8.52
N VAL A 159 3.52 9.99 8.92
CA VAL A 159 4.49 10.77 8.14
C VAL A 159 5.81 10.00 8.00
N ALA A 160 6.33 9.42 9.08
CA ALA A 160 7.56 8.64 9.03
C ALA A 160 7.45 7.45 8.07
N MET A 161 6.37 6.66 8.16
CA MET A 161 6.15 5.52 7.27
C MET A 161 5.87 5.97 5.82
N ALA A 162 5.19 7.09 5.61
CA ALA A 162 5.01 7.67 4.27
C ALA A 162 6.36 7.98 3.61
N LEU A 163 7.28 8.61 4.34
CA LEU A 163 8.61 8.92 3.86
C LEU A 163 9.38 7.65 3.52
N VAL A 164 9.37 6.65 4.41
CA VAL A 164 10.02 5.34 4.15
C VAL A 164 9.44 4.69 2.90
N ILE A 165 8.10 4.68 2.74
CA ILE A 165 7.43 4.14 1.55
C ILE A 165 7.89 4.86 0.28
N VAL A 166 7.86 6.20 0.26
CA VAL A 166 8.24 7.00 -0.91
C VAL A 166 9.71 6.80 -1.26
N LEU A 167 10.60 6.82 -0.28
CA LEU A 167 12.05 6.67 -0.50
C LEU A 167 12.41 5.25 -0.96
N ALA A 168 11.90 4.22 -0.26
CA ALA A 168 12.18 2.83 -0.61
C ALA A 168 11.59 2.47 -1.98
N PHE A 169 10.39 2.96 -2.28
CA PHE A 169 9.77 2.76 -3.59
C PHE A 169 10.49 3.51 -4.70
N GLY A 170 10.88 4.77 -4.46
CA GLY A 170 11.70 5.54 -5.40
C GLY A 170 13.02 4.86 -5.70
N TRP A 171 13.68 4.32 -4.68
CA TRP A 171 14.91 3.53 -4.82
C TRP A 171 14.69 2.25 -5.63
N LEU A 172 13.60 1.51 -5.37
CA LEU A 172 13.24 0.33 -6.14
C LEU A 172 13.09 0.65 -7.62
N ILE A 173 12.30 1.68 -7.95
CA ILE A 173 12.06 2.08 -9.34
C ILE A 173 13.36 2.52 -10.01
N TYR A 174 14.18 3.31 -9.32
CA TYR A 174 15.49 3.70 -9.82
C TYR A 174 16.38 2.48 -10.11
N ARG A 175 16.42 1.51 -9.20
CA ARG A 175 17.28 0.32 -9.35
C ARG A 175 16.82 -0.59 -10.49
N VAL A 176 15.50 -0.79 -10.62
CA VAL A 176 14.92 -1.58 -11.71
C VAL A 176 15.17 -0.90 -13.06
N ASP A 177 14.98 0.42 -13.15
CA ASP A 177 15.24 1.17 -14.40
C ASP A 177 16.71 1.11 -14.82
N GLN A 178 17.64 1.24 -13.88
CA GLN A 178 19.09 1.09 -14.14
C GLN A 178 19.42 -0.31 -14.65
N HIS A 179 18.93 -1.35 -13.98
CA HIS A 179 19.22 -2.73 -14.38
C HIS A 179 18.71 -3.06 -15.77
N THR A 180 17.52 -2.55 -16.12
CA THR A 180 16.91 -2.75 -17.44
C THR A 180 17.74 -2.10 -18.55
N ARG A 181 18.34 -0.93 -18.29
CA ARG A 181 19.22 -0.24 -19.26
C ARG A 181 20.54 -0.96 -19.49
N ASP A 182 21.09 -1.61 -18.46
CA ASP A 182 22.38 -2.31 -18.56
C ASP A 182 22.25 -3.68 -19.27
N SER A 183 21.04 -4.24 -19.35
CA SER A 183 20.76 -5.55 -19.95
C SER A 183 20.40 -5.54 -21.45
N VAL A 184 20.24 -4.36 -22.06
CA VAL A 184 19.91 -4.16 -23.49
C VAL A 184 21.13 -3.68 -24.25
#